data_AF-A0A442HSH6-F1
#
_entry.id   AF-A0A442HSH6-F1
#
_cell.length_a   1.000
_cell.length_b   1.000
_cell.length_c   1.000
_cell.angle_alpha   90.00
_cell.angle_beta   90.00
_cell.angle_gamma   90.00
#
_symmetry.space_group_name_H-M   'P 1'
#
loop_
_entity.id
_entity.type
_entity.pdbx_description
1 polymer ?
#
loop_
_entity_poly.entity_id
_entity_poly.type
_entity_poly.pdbx_seq_one_letter_code
_entity_poly.pdbx_strand_id
1 'polypeptide(L)'
;MNNAVSDGLPSQERFEFIPRRQGFDGVKTLYYETVFQDPAHLEVFTYTDRMSYRPGDVVRFHTSTTAERFDISIVRDGLSPQTIAQLENIVGESAGLRDRFYERGCDWPQSHAWKIPDDAPAGFYIATSHASRREQRQEQEHGFFVLPRKGQQKQILMVAATCTWTAYNDWGGYSHYIGHHLPDDWDFRFTPRITLHRPWARGFIWLPQGAPRKTARQTTPLGSPPRYLQDEFACSRGFSKFYTSAGWANYERPFLCWAEAEGFGVDVVSLADMAADPDLLAGYKCVVFVGHDEYWTWEMREAIEGYIKSGGNVARFAGNFWCQVRLEDNGTTQVCYKGKAAEKDPFAGTKVERRLATNWSDPRVGWPIEQTFGLNADYGTFAGVGGMAARGVGGFTLYEPNHWAFEGLYLGYGDVVGAEAQIFGYEVDGLDYEMIDGIPRPSARMRTPEGLKILAMGLASNLEVGPPGKGSVLWWGDTTEGVALDRYGVDTEKTRAAAARGSGMIVDFQLGRGSVFHAGSCEWVAGIQQREPATCRVTRNVLDRFTQS
;
A
#
# COMPACT_ATOMS: atom_id res chain seq x y z
N MET A 1 -40.80 -52.05 12.01
CA MET A 1 -39.66 -51.45 11.31
C MET A 1 -40.17 -50.27 10.52
N ASN A 2 -39.87 -49.05 10.95
CA ASN A 2 -39.87 -47.85 10.11
C ASN A 2 -38.78 -46.94 10.69
N ASN A 3 -37.61 -46.98 10.05
CA ASN A 3 -36.48 -46.12 10.37
C ASN A 3 -36.86 -44.69 9.99
N ALA A 4 -37.15 -43.86 10.99
CA ALA A 4 -37.10 -42.42 10.81
C ALA A 4 -35.61 -42.05 10.66
N VAL A 5 -35.24 -41.64 9.46
CA VAL A 5 -33.97 -40.96 9.20
C VAL A 5 -34.02 -39.67 10.01
N SER A 6 -33.32 -39.62 11.14
CA SER A 6 -33.00 -38.35 11.78
C SER A 6 -32.00 -37.66 10.86
N ASP A 7 -32.50 -36.85 9.93
CA ASP A 7 -31.69 -35.96 9.13
C ASP A 7 -30.87 -35.08 10.09
N GLY A 8 -29.57 -35.33 10.12
CA GLY A 8 -28.62 -34.55 10.90
C GLY A 8 -28.57 -33.14 10.36
N LEU A 9 -29.45 -32.28 10.85
CA LEU A 9 -29.27 -30.83 10.76
C LEU A 9 -27.91 -30.52 11.39
N PRO A 10 -27.02 -29.76 10.71
CA PRO A 10 -25.74 -29.40 11.31
C PRO A 10 -25.98 -28.66 12.63
N SER A 11 -25.13 -28.89 13.63
CA SER A 11 -25.26 -28.26 14.95
C SER A 11 -25.42 -26.74 14.82
N GLN A 12 -26.35 -26.15 15.58
CA GLN A 12 -26.62 -24.70 15.59
C GLN A 12 -25.37 -23.85 15.86
N GLU A 13 -24.34 -24.43 16.49
CA GLU A 13 -23.05 -23.79 16.76
C GLU A 13 -22.22 -23.47 15.51
N ARG A 14 -22.57 -23.99 14.33
CA ARG A 14 -21.80 -23.75 13.09
C ARG A 14 -22.20 -22.49 12.31
N PHE A 15 -23.31 -21.84 12.64
CA PHE A 15 -23.84 -20.75 11.82
C PHE A 15 -24.21 -19.52 12.65
N GLU A 16 -23.77 -18.35 12.19
CA GLU A 16 -24.22 -17.06 12.69
C GLU A 16 -25.31 -16.49 11.76
N PHE A 17 -26.40 -15.99 12.34
CA PHE A 17 -27.48 -15.36 11.58
C PHE A 17 -27.25 -13.85 11.49
N ILE A 18 -26.80 -13.38 10.33
CA ILE A 18 -26.62 -11.95 10.06
C ILE A 18 -27.76 -11.45 9.16
N PRO A 19 -28.73 -10.67 9.68
CA PRO A 19 -29.80 -10.12 8.84
C PRO A 19 -29.23 -9.13 7.83
N ARG A 20 -29.61 -9.27 6.55
CA ARG A 20 -29.21 -8.37 5.47
C ARG A 20 -30.42 -7.66 4.89
N ARG A 21 -30.27 -6.38 4.59
CA ARG A 21 -31.31 -5.60 3.89
C ARG A 21 -31.42 -6.06 2.43
N GLN A 22 -32.59 -5.87 1.83
CA GLN A 22 -32.76 -6.07 0.39
C GLN A 22 -31.75 -5.20 -0.38
N GLY A 23 -31.03 -5.79 -1.34
CA GLY A 23 -30.02 -5.07 -2.13
C GLY A 23 -28.62 -5.02 -1.49
N PHE A 24 -28.34 -5.81 -0.46
CA PHE A 24 -26.99 -5.98 0.09
C PHE A 24 -25.99 -6.37 -1.01
N ASP A 25 -24.87 -5.66 -1.04
CA ASP A 25 -23.73 -5.92 -1.92
C ASP A 25 -22.43 -5.72 -1.13
N GLY A 26 -21.64 -6.78 -1.00
CA GLY A 26 -20.36 -6.76 -0.29
C GLY A 26 -19.32 -5.84 -0.92
N VAL A 27 -19.44 -5.54 -2.22
CA VAL A 27 -18.56 -4.59 -2.91
C VAL A 27 -18.87 -3.16 -2.49
N LYS A 28 -20.14 -2.82 -2.24
CA LYS A 28 -20.54 -1.45 -1.83
C LYS A 28 -20.57 -1.24 -0.32
N THR A 29 -20.50 -2.32 0.44
CA THR A 29 -20.60 -2.26 1.90
C THR A 29 -19.23 -2.04 2.50
N LEU A 30 -19.17 -1.13 3.48
CA LEU A 30 -18.03 -0.96 4.36
C LEU A 30 -18.24 -1.83 5.60
N TYR A 31 -17.21 -2.56 5.98
CA TYR A 31 -17.15 -3.41 7.17
C TYR A 31 -15.72 -3.30 7.71
N TYR A 32 -15.59 -3.48 9.01
CA TYR A 32 -14.31 -3.33 9.69
C TYR A 32 -14.30 -4.18 10.96
N GLU A 33 -13.11 -4.60 11.39
CA GLU A 33 -12.91 -5.19 12.70
C GLU A 33 -12.81 -4.09 13.77
N THR A 34 -13.33 -4.40 14.95
CA THR A 34 -13.26 -3.56 16.15
C THR A 34 -13.39 -4.47 17.36
N VAL A 35 -13.03 -3.98 18.55
CA VAL A 35 -13.38 -4.68 19.79
C VAL A 35 -14.90 -4.71 19.96
N PHE A 36 -15.43 -5.87 20.33
CA PHE A 36 -16.84 -6.07 20.68
C PHE A 36 -17.09 -5.91 22.17
N GLN A 37 -16.07 -6.11 23.01
CA GLN A 37 -16.14 -6.03 24.46
C GLN A 37 -17.21 -6.93 25.11
N ASP A 38 -17.67 -7.96 24.39
CA ASP A 38 -18.54 -8.99 24.96
C ASP A 38 -17.64 -10.07 25.60
N PRO A 39 -17.68 -10.26 26.94
CA PRO A 39 -16.89 -11.31 27.59
C PRO A 39 -17.21 -12.71 27.07
N ALA A 40 -18.37 -12.95 26.46
CA ALA A 40 -18.72 -14.21 25.82
C ALA A 40 -18.09 -14.39 24.43
N HIS A 41 -17.55 -13.34 23.80
CA HIS A 41 -16.84 -13.40 22.53
C HIS A 41 -15.33 -13.43 22.78
N LEU A 42 -14.60 -14.42 22.23
CA LEU A 42 -13.14 -14.43 22.32
C LEU A 42 -12.57 -13.44 21.30
N GLU A 43 -11.75 -12.50 21.73
CA GLU A 43 -11.06 -11.52 20.89
C GLU A 43 -9.69 -11.16 21.45
N VAL A 44 -8.77 -10.75 20.58
CA VAL A 44 -7.46 -10.21 20.94
C VAL A 44 -7.01 -9.22 19.87
N PHE A 45 -6.54 -8.05 20.31
CA PHE A 45 -5.98 -7.04 19.42
C PHE A 45 -4.78 -6.39 20.10
N THR A 46 -3.69 -6.22 19.35
CA THR A 46 -2.44 -5.68 19.86
C THR A 46 -1.86 -4.64 18.89
N TYR A 47 -1.25 -3.61 19.47
CA TYR A 47 -0.36 -2.67 18.79
C TYR A 47 0.85 -2.35 19.67
N THR A 48 1.84 -1.66 19.11
CA THR A 48 3.06 -1.25 19.83
C THR A 48 3.20 0.26 19.96
N ASP A 49 3.99 0.72 20.92
CA ASP A 49 4.22 2.15 21.20
C ASP A 49 4.93 2.88 20.06
N ARG A 50 5.77 2.16 19.30
CA ARG A 50 6.50 2.65 18.13
C ARG A 50 6.38 1.67 16.96
N MET A 51 6.65 2.16 15.75
CA MET A 51 6.70 1.35 14.54
C MET A 51 8.10 0.78 14.27
N SER A 52 9.16 1.49 14.69
CA SER A 52 10.55 1.11 14.45
C SER A 52 11.39 1.17 15.73
N TYR A 53 12.32 0.23 15.85
CA TYR A 53 13.15 0.01 17.04
C TYR A 53 14.59 -0.28 16.62
N ARG A 54 15.54 -0.07 17.54
CA ARG A 54 16.92 -0.58 17.39
C ARG A 54 17.12 -1.86 18.21
N PRO A 55 18.09 -2.73 17.86
CA PRO A 55 18.50 -3.81 18.76
C PRO A 55 18.82 -3.28 20.16
N GLY A 56 18.33 -3.97 21.19
CA GLY A 56 18.42 -3.53 22.58
C GLY A 56 17.30 -2.61 23.07
N ASP A 57 16.48 -2.05 22.17
CA ASP A 57 15.29 -1.29 22.56
C ASP A 57 14.23 -2.19 23.20
N VAL A 58 13.31 -1.57 23.94
CA VAL A 58 12.13 -2.24 24.49
C VAL A 58 10.93 -1.97 23.60
N VAL A 59 10.29 -3.05 23.12
CA VAL A 59 8.97 -3.03 22.48
C VAL A 59 7.91 -3.12 23.57
N ARG A 60 6.98 -2.16 23.59
CA ARG A 60 5.84 -2.18 24.51
C ARG A 60 4.59 -2.61 23.74
N PHE A 61 3.97 -3.70 24.19
CA PHE A 61 2.74 -4.21 23.62
C PHE A 61 1.55 -3.66 24.40
N HIS A 62 0.58 -3.10 23.68
CA HIS A 62 -0.69 -2.63 24.20
C HIS A 62 -1.79 -3.52 23.64
N THR A 63 -2.47 -4.25 24.51
CA THR A 63 -3.42 -5.31 24.11
C THR A 63 -4.78 -5.10 24.77
N SER A 64 -5.85 -5.35 24.02
CA SER A 64 -7.18 -5.62 24.57
C SER A 64 -7.59 -7.05 24.20
N THR A 65 -8.04 -7.83 25.18
CA THR A 65 -8.51 -9.20 24.96
C THR A 65 -9.55 -9.62 26.00
N THR A 66 -10.47 -10.47 25.58
CA THR A 66 -11.44 -11.13 26.48
C THR A 66 -10.92 -12.47 27.03
N ALA A 67 -9.74 -12.92 26.60
CA ALA A 67 -9.09 -14.08 27.18
C ALA A 67 -8.49 -13.73 28.54
N GLU A 68 -8.55 -14.66 29.52
CA GLU A 68 -7.88 -14.47 30.82
C GLU A 68 -6.36 -14.37 30.66
N ARG A 69 -5.83 -15.13 29.69
CA ARG A 69 -4.42 -15.12 29.30
C ARG A 69 -4.27 -15.34 27.81
N PHE A 70 -3.19 -14.80 27.26
CA PHE A 70 -2.83 -14.92 25.86
C PHE A 70 -1.31 -14.98 25.71
N ASP A 71 -0.85 -15.38 24.53
CA ASP A 71 0.56 -15.47 24.19
C ASP A 71 0.89 -14.52 23.04
N ILE A 72 2.15 -14.09 22.90
CA ILE A 72 2.65 -13.38 21.71
C ILE A 72 3.85 -14.13 21.16
N SER A 73 3.77 -14.56 19.90
CA SER A 73 4.92 -15.05 19.15
C SER A 73 5.55 -13.91 18.35
N ILE A 74 6.89 -13.82 18.33
CA ILE A 74 7.61 -12.78 17.59
C ILE A 74 8.51 -13.44 16.55
N VAL A 75 8.28 -13.10 15.27
CA VAL A 75 8.98 -13.68 14.12
C VAL A 75 9.58 -12.57 13.27
N ARG A 76 10.88 -12.65 12.95
CA ARG A 76 11.47 -11.86 11.85
C ARG A 76 11.03 -12.49 10.54
N ASP A 77 10.22 -11.78 9.76
CA ASP A 77 9.65 -12.30 8.51
C ASP A 77 10.62 -12.11 7.33
N GLY A 78 10.35 -12.85 6.25
CA GLY A 78 11.17 -12.92 5.04
C GLY A 78 11.03 -14.28 4.35
N LEU A 79 11.95 -14.61 3.46
CA LEU A 79 12.00 -15.90 2.77
C LEU A 79 12.09 -17.06 3.75
N SER A 80 12.91 -16.91 4.79
CA SER A 80 13.07 -17.87 5.88
C SER A 80 12.73 -17.20 7.21
N PRO A 81 11.44 -17.21 7.62
CA PRO A 81 11.01 -16.61 8.87
C PRO A 81 11.75 -17.21 10.07
N GLN A 82 12.14 -16.37 11.01
CA GLN A 82 12.88 -16.77 12.21
C GLN A 82 12.08 -16.42 13.45
N THR A 83 11.73 -17.41 14.28
CA THR A 83 11.17 -17.15 15.61
C THR A 83 12.24 -16.53 16.50
N ILE A 84 11.97 -15.33 16.99
CA ILE A 84 12.88 -14.55 17.84
C ILE A 84 12.50 -14.68 19.30
N ALA A 85 11.19 -14.70 19.61
CA ALA A 85 10.71 -14.86 20.98
C ALA A 85 9.32 -15.51 21.02
N GLN A 86 9.02 -16.10 22.18
CA GLN A 86 7.69 -16.55 22.58
C GLN A 86 7.41 -15.94 23.96
N LEU A 87 6.37 -15.13 24.05
CA LEU A 87 5.96 -14.44 25.27
C LEU A 87 4.67 -15.09 25.76
N GLU A 88 4.79 -15.97 26.75
CA GLU A 88 3.69 -16.83 27.17
C GLU A 88 2.95 -16.29 28.40
N ASN A 89 1.69 -16.67 28.52
CA ASN A 89 0.91 -16.56 29.74
C ASN A 89 0.76 -15.10 30.21
N ILE A 90 0.63 -14.17 29.26
CA ILE A 90 0.42 -12.75 29.51
C ILE A 90 -1.00 -12.56 30.05
N VAL A 91 -1.15 -11.78 31.12
CA VAL A 91 -2.47 -11.49 31.70
C VAL A 91 -3.29 -10.66 30.72
N GLY A 92 -4.48 -11.15 30.38
CA GLY A 92 -5.41 -10.45 29.50
C GLY A 92 -6.28 -9.44 30.25
N GLU A 93 -6.56 -8.33 29.59
CA GLU A 93 -7.50 -7.31 30.07
C GLU A 93 -8.38 -6.87 28.90
N SER A 94 -9.71 -6.83 29.12
CA SER A 94 -10.64 -6.31 28.13
C SER A 94 -10.76 -4.80 28.30
N ALA A 95 -10.10 -4.07 27.40
CA ALA A 95 -10.11 -2.61 27.35
C ALA A 95 -10.96 -2.14 26.16
N GLY A 96 -11.83 -1.15 26.39
CA GLY A 96 -12.72 -0.61 25.36
C GLY A 96 -12.07 0.40 24.45
N LEU A 97 -12.90 1.01 23.61
CA LEU A 97 -12.52 2.17 22.83
C LEU A 97 -12.97 3.44 23.53
N ARG A 98 -12.08 4.43 23.58
CA ARG A 98 -12.42 5.78 23.97
C ARG A 98 -12.94 6.58 22.79
N ASP A 99 -13.63 7.68 23.09
CA ASP A 99 -14.02 8.66 22.07
C ASP A 99 -12.80 9.13 21.27
N ARG A 100 -12.96 9.15 19.95
CA ARG A 100 -11.91 9.57 18.99
C ARG A 100 -10.61 8.77 19.09
N PHE A 101 -10.69 7.48 19.44
CA PHE A 101 -9.52 6.58 19.43
C PHE A 101 -8.77 6.58 18.09
N TYR A 102 -9.44 6.83 16.97
CA TYR A 102 -8.83 6.86 15.64
C TYR A 102 -7.77 7.95 15.46
N GLU A 103 -7.88 9.09 16.16
CA GLU A 103 -6.89 10.18 16.12
C GLU A 103 -6.05 10.25 17.41
N ARG A 104 -6.56 9.73 18.54
CA ARG A 104 -5.89 9.84 19.86
C ARG A 104 -5.19 8.55 20.29
N GLY A 105 -5.48 7.43 19.66
CA GLY A 105 -5.05 6.09 20.07
C GLY A 105 -6.06 5.41 20.98
N CYS A 106 -5.98 4.08 21.04
CA CYS A 106 -6.86 3.24 21.86
C CYS A 106 -6.62 3.42 23.36
N ASP A 107 -5.40 3.80 23.78
CA ASP A 107 -5.01 4.00 25.19
C ASP A 107 -5.14 2.74 26.07
N TRP A 108 -4.97 1.58 25.43
CA TRP A 108 -4.97 0.29 26.12
C TRP A 108 -3.76 0.14 27.04
N PRO A 109 -3.91 -0.60 28.15
CA PRO A 109 -2.80 -0.84 29.06
C PRO A 109 -1.64 -1.55 28.35
N GLN A 110 -0.42 -1.27 28.82
CA GLN A 110 0.74 -2.04 28.42
C GLN A 110 0.62 -3.45 29.01
N SER A 111 0.30 -4.43 28.16
CA SER A 111 0.13 -5.83 28.55
C SER A 111 1.47 -6.53 28.77
N HIS A 112 2.49 -6.15 28.00
CA HIS A 112 3.84 -6.71 28.10
C HIS A 112 4.91 -5.76 27.57
N ALA A 113 6.15 -5.95 28.02
CA ALA A 113 7.32 -5.25 27.51
C ALA A 113 8.44 -6.25 27.23
N TRP A 114 8.99 -6.22 26.02
CA TRP A 114 10.04 -7.14 25.58
C TRP A 114 11.27 -6.37 25.13
N LYS A 115 12.44 -6.71 25.69
CA LYS A 115 13.71 -6.17 25.23
C LYS A 115 14.17 -6.96 24.00
N ILE A 116 14.36 -6.26 22.88
CA ILE A 116 14.92 -6.84 21.65
C ILE A 116 16.36 -7.30 21.96
N PRO A 117 16.74 -8.55 21.63
CA PRO A 117 18.11 -9.01 21.78
C PRO A 117 19.10 -8.06 21.12
N ASP A 118 20.24 -7.80 21.78
CA ASP A 118 21.25 -6.88 21.26
C ASP A 118 21.86 -7.40 19.94
N ASP A 119 21.77 -8.71 19.68
CA ASP A 119 22.20 -9.40 18.47
C ASP A 119 21.09 -9.61 17.42
N ALA A 120 19.86 -9.17 17.68
CA ALA A 120 18.70 -9.38 16.80
C ALA A 120 18.97 -8.88 15.36
N PRO A 121 18.59 -9.66 14.33
CA PRO A 121 18.75 -9.26 12.94
C PRO A 121 17.82 -8.10 12.57
N ALA A 122 18.25 -7.25 11.65
CA ALA A 122 17.40 -6.21 11.10
C ALA A 122 16.27 -6.78 10.23
N GLY A 123 15.19 -6.02 10.09
CA GLY A 123 14.10 -6.34 9.17
C GLY A 123 12.72 -6.11 9.76
N PHE A 124 11.71 -6.71 9.13
CA PHE A 124 10.32 -6.64 9.56
C PHE A 124 9.98 -7.80 10.49
N TYR A 125 9.32 -7.47 11.59
CA TYR A 125 8.94 -8.38 12.66
C TYR A 125 7.43 -8.44 12.76
N ILE A 126 6.90 -9.66 12.86
CA ILE A 126 5.49 -9.93 13.09
C ILE A 126 5.36 -10.43 14.52
N ALA A 127 4.58 -9.72 15.33
CA ALA A 127 4.09 -10.18 16.61
C ALA A 127 2.66 -10.73 16.41
N THR A 128 2.47 -12.02 16.62
CA THR A 128 1.13 -12.63 16.56
C THR A 128 0.64 -12.88 17.98
N SER A 129 -0.45 -12.22 18.36
CA SER A 129 -1.14 -12.44 19.62
C SER A 129 -2.10 -13.63 19.48
N HIS A 130 -1.95 -14.65 20.32
CA HIS A 130 -2.76 -15.87 20.32
C HIS A 130 -3.63 -15.91 21.57
N ALA A 131 -4.94 -15.80 21.39
CA ALA A 131 -5.93 -15.98 22.46
C ALA A 131 -6.64 -17.32 22.30
N SER A 132 -6.83 -18.03 23.40
CA SER A 132 -7.56 -19.31 23.41
C SER A 132 -8.54 -19.38 24.58
N ARG A 133 -9.68 -20.01 24.35
CA ARG A 133 -10.68 -20.29 25.38
C ARG A 133 -11.49 -21.52 25.00
N ARG A 134 -11.36 -22.60 25.78
CA ARG A 134 -11.91 -23.92 25.43
C ARG A 134 -11.43 -24.33 24.02
N GLU A 135 -12.34 -24.55 23.08
CA GLU A 135 -12.01 -24.91 21.69
C GLU A 135 -11.86 -23.69 20.76
N GLN A 136 -12.18 -22.48 21.23
CA GLN A 136 -12.05 -21.25 20.45
C GLN A 136 -10.60 -20.77 20.43
N ARG A 137 -10.17 -20.28 19.28
CA ARG A 137 -8.87 -19.64 19.06
C ARG A 137 -9.07 -18.36 18.27
N GLN A 138 -8.33 -17.32 18.63
CA GLN A 138 -8.24 -16.08 17.88
C GLN A 138 -6.79 -15.64 17.78
N GLU A 139 -6.45 -15.05 16.64
CA GLU A 139 -5.11 -14.55 16.36
C GLU A 139 -5.21 -13.16 15.76
N GLN A 140 -4.25 -12.31 16.10
CA GLN A 140 -4.07 -11.00 15.48
C GLN A 140 -2.60 -10.69 15.31
N GLU A 141 -2.23 -10.25 14.11
CA GLU A 141 -0.86 -9.90 13.76
C GLU A 141 -0.61 -8.40 13.85
N HIS A 142 0.49 -8.02 14.48
CA HIS A 142 1.03 -6.66 14.49
C HIS A 142 2.44 -6.62 13.90
N GLY A 143 2.73 -5.63 13.06
CA GLY A 143 4.02 -5.46 12.39
C GLY A 143 4.85 -4.31 12.96
N PHE A 144 6.15 -4.51 13.10
CA PHE A 144 7.13 -3.47 13.46
C PHE A 144 8.50 -3.73 12.82
N PHE A 145 9.38 -2.73 12.82
CA PHE A 145 10.70 -2.81 12.22
C PHE A 145 11.81 -2.84 13.28
N VAL A 146 12.83 -3.65 13.04
CA VAL A 146 14.11 -3.56 13.76
C VAL A 146 15.16 -3.02 12.79
N LEU A 147 15.68 -1.83 13.08
CA LEU A 147 16.57 -1.09 12.21
C LEU A 147 17.96 -1.72 12.12
N PRO A 148 18.63 -1.62 10.96
CA PRO A 148 19.99 -2.11 10.79
C PRO A 148 20.99 -1.35 11.66
N ARG A 149 22.03 -2.06 12.10
CA ARG A 149 23.14 -1.44 12.83
C ARG A 149 24.01 -0.64 11.87
N LYS A 150 24.43 0.53 12.33
CA LYS A 150 25.37 1.37 11.59
C LYS A 150 26.66 0.59 11.31
N GLY A 151 27.09 0.54 10.05
CA GLY A 151 28.26 -0.21 9.58
C GLY A 151 27.98 -1.69 9.24
N GLN A 152 26.75 -2.18 9.42
CA GLN A 152 26.35 -3.55 9.06
C GLN A 152 25.25 -3.57 7.99
N GLN A 153 25.03 -2.44 7.32
CA GLN A 153 24.00 -2.32 6.29
C GLN A 153 24.27 -3.26 5.11
N LYS A 154 23.19 -3.77 4.51
CA LYS A 154 23.23 -4.43 3.20
C LYS A 154 23.37 -3.40 2.08
N GLN A 155 23.54 -3.89 0.84
CA GLN A 155 23.68 -2.99 -0.32
C GLN A 155 22.34 -2.35 -0.73
N ILE A 156 21.22 -3.03 -0.43
CA ILE A 156 19.87 -2.63 -0.81
C ILE A 156 19.06 -2.32 0.46
N LEU A 157 18.39 -1.17 0.44
CA LEU A 157 17.36 -0.80 1.42
C LEU A 157 15.99 -0.86 0.76
N MET A 158 15.10 -1.71 1.25
CA MET A 158 13.68 -1.64 0.92
C MET A 158 12.97 -0.74 1.94
N VAL A 159 12.19 0.22 1.44
CA VAL A 159 11.42 1.13 2.26
C VAL A 159 9.94 0.78 2.14
N ALA A 160 9.34 0.36 3.25
CA ALA A 160 7.94 -0.02 3.30
C ALA A 160 7.02 1.20 3.31
N ALA A 161 5.91 1.14 2.57
CA ALA A 161 4.98 2.25 2.36
C ALA A 161 4.05 2.49 3.56
N THR A 162 4.62 2.61 4.76
CA THR A 162 3.89 2.59 6.03
C THR A 162 2.89 3.75 6.19
N CYS A 163 3.11 4.89 5.54
CA CYS A 163 2.13 5.98 5.51
C CYS A 163 0.89 5.62 4.68
N THR A 164 1.07 4.88 3.59
CA THR A 164 -0.03 4.30 2.81
C THR A 164 -0.75 3.23 3.62
N TRP A 165 -0.03 2.39 4.37
CA TRP A 165 -0.66 1.43 5.28
C TRP A 165 -1.54 2.16 6.30
N THR A 166 -1.05 3.23 6.93
CA THR A 166 -1.83 4.05 7.87
C THR A 166 -3.05 4.69 7.21
N ALA A 167 -2.92 5.17 5.97
CA ALA A 167 -4.01 5.81 5.24
C ALA A 167 -5.17 4.85 4.93
N TYR A 168 -4.85 3.57 4.67
CA TYR A 168 -5.83 2.55 4.30
C TYR A 168 -6.29 1.67 5.46
N ASN A 169 -5.60 1.69 6.61
CA ASN A 169 -5.98 0.90 7.79
C ASN A 169 -7.38 1.33 8.26
N ASP A 170 -8.39 0.49 7.99
CA ASP A 170 -9.80 0.70 8.32
C ASP A 170 -10.22 0.10 9.66
N TRP A 171 -9.26 -0.40 10.46
CA TRP A 171 -9.57 -0.95 11.77
C TRP A 171 -10.33 0.09 12.64
N GLY A 172 -11.41 -0.37 13.25
CA GLY A 172 -12.33 0.46 14.02
C GLY A 172 -13.25 1.35 13.18
N GLY A 173 -13.21 1.27 11.85
CA GLY A 173 -14.13 1.98 10.94
C GLY A 173 -13.66 3.37 10.50
N TYR A 174 -12.36 3.64 10.62
CA TYR A 174 -11.76 4.95 10.30
C TYR A 174 -10.47 4.77 9.50
N SER A 175 -10.34 5.53 8.41
CA SER A 175 -9.12 5.65 7.61
C SER A 175 -9.14 6.97 6.83
N HIS A 176 -8.14 7.26 6.00
CA HIS A 176 -8.20 8.39 5.07
C HIS A 176 -9.18 8.15 3.89
N TYR A 177 -9.95 7.06 3.90
CA TYR A 177 -11.02 6.77 2.94
C TYR A 177 -12.40 6.55 3.58
N ILE A 178 -12.46 6.31 4.89
CA ILE A 178 -13.73 6.05 5.61
C ILE A 178 -13.79 6.79 6.96
N GLY A 179 -14.99 7.16 7.39
CA GLY A 179 -15.27 7.70 8.72
C GLY A 179 -16.68 7.33 9.17
N HIS A 180 -16.83 6.20 9.88
CA HIS A 180 -18.12 5.57 10.15
C HIS A 180 -19.08 6.43 11.02
N HIS A 181 -18.56 7.28 11.92
CA HIS A 181 -19.35 8.17 12.79
C HIS A 181 -18.70 9.54 13.03
N LEU A 182 -18.13 10.16 11.99
CA LEU A 182 -17.72 11.56 12.14
C LEU A 182 -18.97 12.46 12.28
N PRO A 183 -18.97 13.46 13.18
CA PRO A 183 -20.13 14.33 13.34
C PRO A 183 -20.47 15.06 12.03
N ASP A 184 -21.75 15.42 11.86
CA ASP A 184 -22.33 15.96 10.61
C ASP A 184 -21.65 17.26 10.10
N ASP A 185 -20.81 17.92 10.90
CA ASP A 185 -20.02 19.10 10.51
C ASP A 185 -18.71 18.76 9.79
N TRP A 186 -18.28 17.50 9.85
CA TRP A 186 -17.31 16.94 8.92
C TRP A 186 -18.04 16.55 7.63
N ASP A 187 -18.00 17.44 6.64
CA ASP A 187 -18.33 17.16 5.21
C ASP A 187 -17.37 16.13 4.56
N PHE A 188 -16.76 15.27 5.39
CA PHE A 188 -15.74 14.31 5.04
C PHE A 188 -16.32 12.91 5.21
N ARG A 189 -16.41 12.17 4.11
CA ARG A 189 -16.63 10.70 4.14
C ARG A 189 -15.39 9.93 4.61
N PHE A 190 -14.35 10.61 5.07
CA PHE A 190 -13.06 10.06 5.52
C PHE A 190 -12.51 10.77 6.75
N THR A 191 -11.50 10.19 7.39
CA THR A 191 -10.92 10.72 8.63
C THR A 191 -9.59 11.42 8.35
N PRO A 192 -9.43 12.73 8.61
CA PRO A 192 -8.22 13.47 8.23
C PRO A 192 -7.03 13.26 9.17
N ARG A 193 -7.26 12.75 10.39
CA ARG A 193 -6.21 12.49 11.38
C ARG A 193 -6.31 11.03 11.82
N ILE A 194 -5.22 10.28 11.67
CA ILE A 194 -5.17 8.87 11.99
C ILE A 194 -3.92 8.57 12.82
N THR A 195 -4.08 7.92 13.96
CA THR A 195 -2.98 7.50 14.83
C THR A 195 -2.45 6.10 14.48
N LEU A 196 -1.18 5.85 14.80
CA LEU A 196 -0.54 4.53 14.80
C LEU A 196 -0.86 3.71 16.06
N HIS A 197 -1.36 4.33 17.13
CA HIS A 197 -1.65 3.66 18.41
C HIS A 197 -3.00 2.93 18.39
N ARG A 198 -3.16 2.08 17.37
CA ARG A 198 -4.29 1.20 17.12
C ARG A 198 -3.84 -0.02 16.31
N PRO A 199 -4.57 -1.14 16.36
CA PRO A 199 -4.24 -2.33 15.57
C PRO A 199 -4.22 -2.09 14.06
N TRP A 200 -3.46 -2.93 13.35
CA TRP A 200 -3.58 -3.06 11.90
C TRP A 200 -4.84 -3.86 11.55
N ALA A 201 -5.58 -3.41 10.55
CA ALA A 201 -6.70 -4.19 10.03
C ALA A 201 -6.22 -5.51 9.43
N ARG A 202 -7.03 -6.56 9.61
CA ARG A 202 -6.71 -7.90 9.12
C ARG A 202 -6.48 -7.92 7.62
N GLY A 203 -5.37 -8.55 7.22
CA GLY A 203 -4.90 -8.61 5.84
C GLY A 203 -3.69 -7.72 5.53
N PHE A 204 -3.37 -6.75 6.39
CA PHE A 204 -2.21 -5.87 6.16
C PHE A 204 -0.89 -6.59 6.43
N ILE A 205 -0.83 -7.38 7.50
CA ILE A 205 0.40 -8.04 7.95
C ILE A 205 0.52 -9.48 7.42
N TRP A 206 -0.61 -10.18 7.31
CA TRP A 206 -0.66 -11.55 6.82
C TRP A 206 -1.86 -11.78 5.90
N LEU A 207 -1.66 -12.63 4.87
CA LEU A 207 -2.71 -13.10 3.97
C LEU A 207 -2.57 -14.61 3.75
N PRO A 208 -3.70 -15.34 3.62
CA PRO A 208 -3.66 -16.74 3.24
C PRO A 208 -3.18 -16.90 1.80
N GLN A 209 -2.54 -18.02 1.49
CA GLN A 209 -2.18 -18.37 0.12
C GLN A 209 -3.43 -18.38 -0.77
N GLY A 210 -3.33 -17.73 -1.93
CA GLY A 210 -4.44 -17.62 -2.88
C GLY A 210 -5.44 -16.50 -2.57
N ALA A 211 -5.20 -15.65 -1.56
CA ALA A 211 -5.95 -14.40 -1.41
C ALA A 211 -5.89 -13.59 -2.72
N PRO A 212 -7.02 -13.08 -3.25
CA PRO A 212 -7.03 -12.31 -4.49
C PRO A 212 -6.21 -11.02 -4.36
N ARG A 213 -5.49 -10.66 -5.44
CA ARG A 213 -4.87 -9.34 -5.60
C ARG A 213 -5.87 -8.35 -6.18
N LYS A 214 -5.52 -7.05 -6.16
CA LYS A 214 -6.35 -5.98 -6.72
C LYS A 214 -6.58 -6.18 -8.22
N THR A 215 -5.50 -6.44 -8.95
CA THR A 215 -5.56 -6.94 -10.32
C THR A 215 -5.51 -8.45 -10.28
N ALA A 216 -6.55 -9.09 -10.79
CA ALA A 216 -6.56 -10.51 -11.03
C ALA A 216 -6.96 -10.73 -12.48
N ARG A 217 -6.30 -11.67 -13.16
CA ARG A 217 -6.68 -12.05 -14.51
C ARG A 217 -8.10 -12.64 -14.47
N GLN A 218 -9.06 -11.84 -14.91
CA GLN A 218 -10.46 -12.22 -14.97
C GLN A 218 -10.92 -12.14 -16.41
N THR A 219 -11.30 -13.28 -16.98
CA THR A 219 -11.98 -13.28 -18.27
C THR A 219 -13.41 -12.80 -18.04
N THR A 220 -13.66 -11.51 -18.25
CA THR A 220 -15.01 -10.93 -18.22
C THR A 220 -15.54 -10.85 -19.65
N PRO A 221 -16.50 -11.71 -20.04
CA PRO A 221 -17.08 -11.67 -21.38
C PRO A 221 -17.54 -10.27 -21.76
N LEU A 222 -17.51 -9.95 -23.06
CA LEU A 222 -18.05 -8.69 -23.55
C LEU A 222 -19.52 -8.55 -23.12
N GLY A 223 -19.87 -7.38 -22.57
CA GLY A 223 -21.21 -7.11 -22.06
C GLY A 223 -21.54 -7.70 -20.68
N SER A 224 -20.59 -8.34 -20.00
CA SER A 224 -20.78 -8.76 -18.59
C SER A 224 -20.42 -7.64 -17.61
N PRO A 225 -21.10 -7.52 -16.45
CA PRO A 225 -20.68 -6.64 -15.37
C PRO A 225 -19.25 -6.93 -14.89
N PRO A 226 -18.49 -5.90 -14.46
CA PRO A 226 -17.19 -6.11 -13.83
C PRO A 226 -17.32 -6.88 -12.50
N ARG A 227 -16.23 -7.52 -12.08
CA ARG A 227 -16.12 -8.29 -10.83
C ARG A 227 -15.00 -7.74 -9.95
N TYR A 228 -15.16 -7.89 -8.64
CA TYR A 228 -14.25 -7.35 -7.63
C TYR A 228 -13.88 -8.44 -6.64
N LEU A 229 -13.15 -9.46 -7.12
CA LEU A 229 -12.88 -10.70 -6.38
C LEU A 229 -12.26 -10.43 -5.00
N GLN A 230 -11.40 -9.42 -4.89
CA GLN A 230 -10.80 -9.00 -3.63
C GLN A 230 -11.85 -8.46 -2.64
N ASP A 231 -12.78 -7.62 -3.08
CA ASP A 231 -13.82 -7.07 -2.20
C ASP A 231 -14.83 -8.16 -1.78
N GLU A 232 -15.15 -9.07 -2.70
CA GLU A 232 -15.99 -10.24 -2.44
C GLU A 232 -15.32 -11.20 -1.44
N PHE A 233 -14.02 -11.43 -1.60
CA PHE A 233 -13.21 -12.21 -0.67
C PHE A 233 -13.14 -11.56 0.71
N ALA A 234 -12.82 -10.26 0.78
CA ALA A 234 -12.75 -9.53 2.03
C ALA A 234 -14.08 -9.60 2.79
N CYS A 235 -15.19 -9.37 2.11
CA CYS A 235 -16.52 -9.39 2.72
C CYS A 235 -16.88 -10.79 3.24
N SER A 236 -16.55 -11.84 2.49
CA SER A 236 -16.91 -13.22 2.85
C SER A 236 -15.97 -13.85 3.87
N ARG A 237 -14.75 -13.34 4.01
CA ARG A 237 -13.71 -13.92 4.88
C ARG A 237 -13.34 -13.03 6.07
N GLY A 238 -13.94 -11.84 6.18
CA GLY A 238 -13.72 -10.91 7.28
C GLY A 238 -12.32 -10.29 7.26
N PHE A 239 -11.80 -9.96 6.07
CA PHE A 239 -10.58 -9.15 5.94
C PHE A 239 -10.94 -7.67 5.80
N SER A 240 -9.98 -6.77 6.03
CA SER A 240 -10.12 -5.36 5.68
C SER A 240 -10.61 -5.20 4.25
N LYS A 241 -11.49 -4.24 3.98
CA LYS A 241 -11.87 -3.91 2.59
C LYS A 241 -10.65 -3.45 1.78
N PHE A 242 -9.65 -2.90 2.47
CA PHE A 242 -8.47 -2.30 1.87
C PHE A 242 -7.23 -3.20 1.92
N TYR A 243 -7.34 -4.49 2.25
CA TYR A 243 -6.19 -5.42 2.33
C TYR A 243 -5.37 -5.53 1.03
N THR A 244 -5.99 -5.27 -0.12
CA THR A 244 -5.33 -5.25 -1.44
C THR A 244 -4.87 -3.87 -1.86
N SER A 245 -5.11 -2.84 -1.05
CA SER A 245 -4.71 -1.46 -1.35
C SER A 245 -3.45 -1.07 -0.57
N ALA A 246 -3.10 -1.77 0.51
CA ALA A 246 -1.89 -1.52 1.27
C ALA A 246 -1.49 -2.74 2.11
N GLY A 247 -0.28 -2.72 2.67
CA GLY A 247 0.16 -3.65 3.69
C GLY A 247 1.28 -4.59 3.24
N TRP A 248 2.11 -4.94 4.21
CA TRP A 248 3.26 -5.85 4.11
C TRP A 248 2.96 -7.12 3.32
N ALA A 249 1.85 -7.80 3.66
CA ALA A 249 1.53 -9.11 3.08
C ALA A 249 1.29 -9.07 1.57
N ASN A 250 0.71 -7.96 1.06
CA ASN A 250 0.31 -7.86 -0.33
C ASN A 250 1.43 -7.31 -1.23
N TYR A 251 2.33 -6.47 -0.71
CA TYR A 251 3.30 -5.71 -1.51
C TYR A 251 4.76 -5.98 -1.16
N GLU A 252 5.22 -5.57 0.01
CA GLU A 252 6.66 -5.60 0.33
C GLU A 252 7.17 -7.02 0.60
N ARG A 253 6.36 -7.87 1.24
CA ARG A 253 6.75 -9.25 1.58
C ARG A 253 7.05 -10.11 0.35
N PRO A 254 6.20 -10.19 -0.70
CA PRO A 254 6.53 -10.96 -1.89
C PRO A 254 7.85 -10.53 -2.55
N PHE A 255 8.13 -9.21 -2.59
CA PHE A 255 9.39 -8.71 -3.14
C PHE A 255 10.59 -9.10 -2.26
N LEU A 256 10.51 -8.92 -0.94
CA LEU A 256 11.60 -9.31 -0.03
C LEU A 256 11.92 -10.79 -0.17
N CYS A 257 10.90 -11.65 -0.14
CA CYS A 257 11.09 -13.10 -0.28
C CYS A 257 11.74 -13.47 -1.61
N TRP A 258 11.35 -12.80 -2.70
CA TRP A 258 11.98 -13.00 -4.01
C TRP A 258 13.43 -12.51 -4.00
N ALA A 259 13.70 -11.30 -3.51
CA ALA A 259 15.03 -10.72 -3.50
C ALA A 259 16.01 -11.58 -2.68
N GLU A 260 15.61 -12.03 -1.49
CA GLU A 260 16.39 -12.96 -0.67
C GLU A 260 16.62 -14.29 -1.40
N ALA A 261 15.62 -14.80 -2.14
CA ALA A 261 15.75 -16.06 -2.90
C ALA A 261 16.69 -15.94 -4.11
N GLU A 262 16.79 -14.75 -4.70
CA GLU A 262 17.72 -14.44 -5.78
C GLU A 262 19.15 -14.14 -5.28
N GLY A 263 19.35 -14.12 -3.96
CA GLY A 263 20.64 -13.93 -3.30
C GLY A 263 20.95 -12.48 -2.91
N PHE A 264 19.98 -11.57 -3.01
CA PHE A 264 20.17 -10.18 -2.60
C PHE A 264 20.07 -10.03 -1.08
N GLY A 265 21.03 -9.32 -0.49
CA GLY A 265 20.91 -8.83 0.89
C GLY A 265 20.09 -7.54 0.92
N VAL A 266 18.97 -7.55 1.63
CA VAL A 266 18.03 -6.42 1.72
C VAL A 266 17.77 -6.09 3.19
N ASP A 267 18.02 -4.85 3.57
CA ASP A 267 17.51 -4.29 4.82
C ASP A 267 16.13 -3.68 4.59
N VAL A 268 15.29 -3.64 5.63
CA VAL A 268 13.92 -3.12 5.55
C VAL A 268 13.68 -2.09 6.64
N VAL A 269 13.11 -0.94 6.25
CA VAL A 269 12.73 0.13 7.17
C VAL A 269 11.34 0.67 6.82
N SER A 270 10.73 1.40 7.75
CA SER A 270 9.51 2.16 7.47
C SER A 270 9.85 3.43 6.67
N LEU A 271 8.85 3.96 5.96
CA LEU A 271 8.99 5.24 5.27
C LEU A 271 9.36 6.39 6.23
N ALA A 272 8.83 6.34 7.47
CA ALA A 272 9.10 7.36 8.49
C ALA A 272 10.54 7.36 9.00
N ASP A 273 11.24 6.21 8.94
CA ASP A 273 12.63 6.12 9.36
C ASP A 273 13.56 6.99 8.50
N MET A 274 13.24 7.18 7.22
CA MET A 274 14.01 8.06 6.32
C MET A 274 13.96 9.53 6.74
N ALA A 275 12.82 9.99 7.28
CA ALA A 275 12.68 11.35 7.77
C ALA A 275 13.25 11.50 9.19
N ALA A 276 13.19 10.43 10.00
CA ALA A 276 13.72 10.44 11.36
C ALA A 276 15.25 10.39 11.43
N ASP A 277 15.90 9.72 10.47
CA ASP A 277 17.36 9.60 10.37
C ASP A 277 17.83 9.97 8.94
N PRO A 278 18.15 11.25 8.67
CA PRO A 278 18.56 11.71 7.34
C PRO A 278 19.82 11.02 6.79
N ASP A 279 20.68 10.48 7.65
CA ASP A 279 21.90 9.77 7.26
C ASP A 279 21.65 8.29 6.94
N LEU A 280 20.44 7.77 7.21
CA LEU A 280 20.09 6.36 7.03
C LEU A 280 20.40 5.88 5.61
N LEU A 281 20.04 6.69 4.61
CA LEU A 281 20.16 6.32 3.20
C LEU A 281 21.60 6.25 2.70
N ALA A 282 22.53 7.01 3.31
CA ALA A 282 23.89 7.17 2.83
C ALA A 282 24.72 5.86 2.82
N GLY A 283 24.29 4.86 3.59
CA GLY A 283 24.95 3.54 3.65
C GLY A 283 24.58 2.59 2.52
N TYR A 284 23.58 2.93 1.68
CA TYR A 284 23.03 2.02 0.68
C TYR A 284 23.40 2.42 -0.74
N LYS A 285 23.60 1.43 -1.60
CA LYS A 285 23.83 1.65 -3.04
C LYS A 285 22.53 1.81 -3.80
N CYS A 286 21.49 1.10 -3.36
CA CYS A 286 20.18 1.12 -3.97
C CYS A 286 19.08 1.21 -2.90
N VAL A 287 18.15 2.13 -3.09
CA VAL A 287 16.90 2.21 -2.31
C VAL A 287 15.76 1.71 -3.20
N VAL A 288 14.89 0.87 -2.63
CA VAL A 288 13.80 0.21 -3.35
C VAL A 288 12.45 0.53 -2.72
N PHE A 289 11.49 0.87 -3.58
CA PHE A 289 10.08 1.02 -3.23
C PHE A 289 9.25 0.02 -4.04
N VAL A 290 8.24 -0.57 -3.42
CA VAL A 290 7.47 -1.67 -4.02
C VAL A 290 5.97 -1.44 -3.79
N GLY A 291 5.18 -1.68 -4.83
CA GLY A 291 3.74 -1.78 -4.69
C GLY A 291 3.04 -0.42 -4.60
N HIS A 292 2.16 -0.27 -3.63
CA HIS A 292 1.36 0.95 -3.50
C HIS A 292 1.96 1.93 -2.49
N ASP A 293 2.57 3.01 -2.99
CA ASP A 293 3.38 3.93 -2.19
C ASP A 293 2.96 5.39 -2.40
N GLU A 294 1.76 5.68 -1.90
CA GLU A 294 0.97 6.88 -2.21
C GLU A 294 1.15 8.06 -1.27
N TYR A 295 1.37 7.81 0.03
CA TYR A 295 1.35 8.85 1.05
C TYR A 295 2.75 9.16 1.58
N TRP A 296 3.19 10.41 1.44
CA TRP A 296 4.54 10.83 1.81
C TRP A 296 4.55 12.17 2.54
N THR A 297 5.45 12.33 3.50
CA THR A 297 5.75 13.67 4.04
C THR A 297 6.70 14.43 3.12
N TRP A 298 6.74 15.75 3.27
CA TRP A 298 7.74 16.57 2.62
C TRP A 298 9.17 16.14 2.99
N GLU A 299 9.41 15.84 4.26
CA GLU A 299 10.72 15.50 4.79
C GLU A 299 11.22 14.15 4.22
N MET A 300 10.33 13.17 4.04
CA MET A 300 10.67 11.91 3.35
C MET A 300 11.08 12.15 1.90
N ARG A 301 10.35 13.04 1.21
CA ARG A 301 10.62 13.41 -0.19
C ARG A 301 11.94 14.17 -0.33
N GLU A 302 12.26 15.06 0.63
CA GLU A 302 13.56 15.73 0.71
C GLU A 302 14.70 14.74 0.93
N ALA A 303 14.52 13.77 1.84
CA ALA A 303 15.53 12.77 2.15
C ALA A 303 15.89 11.93 0.90
N ILE A 304 14.88 11.44 0.17
CA ILE A 304 15.14 10.61 -1.02
C ILE A 304 15.76 11.41 -2.16
N GLU A 305 15.32 12.64 -2.41
CA GLU A 305 15.96 13.49 -3.41
C GLU A 305 17.40 13.84 -3.03
N GLY A 306 17.67 14.09 -1.74
CA GLY A 306 19.02 14.32 -1.24
C GLY A 306 19.93 13.13 -1.50
N TYR A 307 19.44 11.91 -1.19
CA TYR A 307 20.14 10.66 -1.47
C TYR A 307 20.42 10.50 -2.97
N ILE A 308 19.42 10.66 -3.84
CA ILE A 308 19.58 10.53 -5.29
C ILE A 308 20.60 11.56 -5.81
N LYS A 309 20.42 12.83 -5.47
CA LYS A 309 21.31 13.91 -5.91
C LYS A 309 22.76 13.71 -5.45
N SER A 310 22.96 13.03 -4.32
CA SER A 310 24.29 12.72 -3.79
C SER A 310 25.00 11.57 -4.51
N GLY A 311 24.31 10.79 -5.35
CA GLY A 311 24.85 9.64 -6.08
C GLY A 311 24.15 8.32 -5.79
N GLY A 312 23.12 8.32 -4.94
CA GLY A 312 22.34 7.13 -4.62
C GLY A 312 21.47 6.69 -5.80
N ASN A 313 21.27 5.37 -5.94
CA ASN A 313 20.37 4.82 -6.95
C ASN A 313 19.01 4.44 -6.35
N VAL A 314 17.94 4.66 -7.10
CA VAL A 314 16.57 4.30 -6.70
C VAL A 314 15.93 3.38 -7.74
N ALA A 315 15.51 2.19 -7.31
CA ALA A 315 14.67 1.30 -8.09
C ALA A 315 13.25 1.34 -7.53
N ARG A 316 12.34 2.01 -8.24
CA ARG A 316 10.94 2.14 -7.84
C ARG A 316 10.09 1.17 -8.65
N PHE A 317 9.63 0.10 -8.00
CA PHE A 317 8.68 -0.88 -8.53
C PHE A 317 7.30 -0.68 -7.89
N ALA A 318 6.88 0.58 -7.86
CA ALA A 318 5.72 1.07 -7.15
C ALA A 318 4.97 2.10 -7.99
N GLY A 319 3.71 2.37 -7.66
CA GLY A 319 2.90 3.39 -8.32
C GLY A 319 2.09 4.23 -7.34
N ASN A 320 1.33 5.15 -7.91
CA ASN A 320 0.42 6.09 -7.26
C ASN A 320 1.09 7.08 -6.29
N PHE A 321 2.29 7.57 -6.60
CA PHE A 321 2.91 8.61 -5.75
C PHE A 321 2.09 9.92 -5.81
N TRP A 322 1.21 10.18 -4.83
CA TRP A 322 0.12 11.15 -5.00
C TRP A 322 -0.12 12.12 -3.82
N CYS A 323 -0.15 11.62 -2.59
CA CYS A 323 -0.53 12.43 -1.42
C CYS A 323 0.66 12.96 -0.62
N GLN A 324 0.67 14.27 -0.37
CA GLN A 324 1.42 14.86 0.72
C GLN A 324 0.66 14.68 2.05
N VAL A 325 1.36 14.15 3.05
CA VAL A 325 0.89 14.05 4.44
C VAL A 325 1.80 14.78 5.39
N ARG A 326 1.33 14.94 6.63
CA ARG A 326 2.18 15.31 7.76
C ARG A 326 2.14 14.21 8.80
N LEU A 327 3.27 14.05 9.48
CA LEU A 327 3.36 13.27 10.71
C LEU A 327 3.47 14.23 11.89
N GLU A 328 2.46 14.23 12.75
CA GLU A 328 2.38 15.02 13.98
C GLU A 328 2.60 14.11 15.21
N ASP A 329 2.58 14.70 16.40
CA ASP A 329 2.68 13.97 17.68
C ASP A 329 3.92 13.04 17.78
N ASN A 330 5.07 13.55 17.32
CA ASN A 330 6.33 12.80 17.22
C ASN A 330 6.25 11.56 16.31
N GLY A 331 5.47 11.64 15.23
CA GLY A 331 5.39 10.58 14.23
C GLY A 331 4.24 9.61 14.41
N THR A 332 3.43 9.75 15.47
CA THR A 332 2.36 8.80 15.79
C THR A 332 1.02 9.16 15.15
N THR A 333 0.83 10.39 14.68
CA THR A 333 -0.41 10.83 14.04
C THR A 333 -0.16 11.28 12.61
N GLN A 334 -0.77 10.59 11.65
CA GLN A 334 -0.77 10.97 10.24
C GLN A 334 -1.95 11.90 9.93
N VAL A 335 -1.67 12.98 9.20
CA VAL A 335 -2.66 13.99 8.82
C VAL A 335 -2.75 14.11 7.30
N CYS A 336 -3.97 14.04 6.76
CA CYS A 336 -4.31 14.21 5.36
C CYS A 336 -5.71 14.80 5.19
N TYR A 337 -5.81 16.01 4.61
CA TYR A 337 -7.09 16.67 4.31
C TYR A 337 -7.52 16.50 2.84
N LYS A 338 -6.69 15.90 1.99
CA LYS A 338 -6.95 15.65 0.55
C LYS A 338 -7.47 16.92 -0.14
N GLY A 339 -8.44 16.78 -1.05
CA GLY A 339 -9.03 17.91 -1.78
C GLY A 339 -9.71 18.99 -0.91
N LYS A 340 -9.89 18.77 0.39
CA LYS A 340 -10.44 19.76 1.33
C LYS A 340 -9.35 20.58 2.06
N ALA A 341 -8.07 20.32 1.80
CA ALA A 341 -6.98 20.97 2.53
C ALA A 341 -7.03 22.51 2.44
N ALA A 342 -7.43 23.04 1.29
CA ALA A 342 -7.68 24.47 1.07
C ALA A 342 -8.55 25.14 2.15
N GLU A 343 -9.58 24.44 2.58
CA GLU A 343 -10.66 24.96 3.42
C GLU A 343 -10.48 24.56 4.89
N LYS A 344 -9.83 23.42 5.14
CA LYS A 344 -9.89 22.72 6.42
C LYS A 344 -8.53 22.47 7.05
N ASP A 345 -7.45 22.52 6.28
CA ASP A 345 -6.10 22.35 6.81
C ASP A 345 -5.65 23.64 7.51
N PRO A 346 -5.22 23.58 8.78
CA PRO A 346 -4.72 24.77 9.50
C PRO A 346 -3.52 25.45 8.84
N PHE A 347 -2.83 24.77 7.91
CA PHE A 347 -1.69 25.35 7.18
C PHE A 347 -2.11 26.20 5.96
N ALA A 348 -3.38 26.13 5.52
CA ALA A 348 -3.89 26.92 4.41
C ALA A 348 -3.79 28.43 4.67
N GLY A 349 -3.32 29.20 3.69
CA GLY A 349 -3.12 30.65 3.81
C GLY A 349 -2.02 31.09 4.78
N THR A 350 -1.22 30.17 5.31
CA THR A 350 -0.11 30.48 6.23
C THR A 350 1.24 30.50 5.53
N LYS A 351 2.30 30.94 6.21
CA LYS A 351 3.69 30.90 5.70
C LYS A 351 4.23 29.48 5.43
N VAL A 352 3.57 28.45 5.93
CA VAL A 352 3.93 27.03 5.74
C VAL A 352 2.98 26.31 4.79
N GLU A 353 2.17 27.05 4.01
CA GLU A 353 1.16 26.49 3.10
C GLU A 353 1.69 25.42 2.13
N ARG A 354 2.98 25.47 1.75
CA ARG A 354 3.60 24.40 0.96
C ARG A 354 3.54 23.00 1.60
N ARG A 355 3.32 22.92 2.92
CA ARG A 355 3.17 21.69 3.73
C ARG A 355 1.71 21.26 3.91
N LEU A 356 0.78 21.77 3.08
CA LEU A 356 -0.62 21.31 3.07
C LEU A 356 -0.69 19.79 2.89
N ALA A 357 -1.54 19.12 3.66
CA ALA A 357 -1.71 17.68 3.58
C ALA A 357 -2.76 17.33 2.52
N THR A 358 -2.35 17.45 1.25
CA THR A 358 -3.17 17.42 0.04
C THR A 358 -2.44 16.64 -1.09
N ASN A 359 -2.97 16.62 -2.31
CA ASN A 359 -2.27 16.10 -3.48
C ASN A 359 -0.98 16.91 -3.74
N TRP A 360 0.14 16.24 -4.04
CA TRP A 360 1.41 16.85 -4.44
C TRP A 360 1.29 17.80 -5.65
N SER A 361 0.35 17.55 -6.56
CA SER A 361 0.10 18.41 -7.73
C SER A 361 -0.65 19.70 -7.40
N ASP A 362 -1.12 19.87 -6.16
CA ASP A 362 -1.71 21.12 -5.71
C ASP A 362 -0.70 22.28 -5.89
N PRO A 363 -1.04 23.34 -6.64
CA PRO A 363 -0.09 24.40 -6.96
C PRO A 363 0.44 25.14 -5.72
N ARG A 364 -0.27 25.07 -4.58
CA ARG A 364 0.18 25.66 -3.31
C ARG A 364 1.33 24.89 -2.66
N VAL A 365 1.44 23.58 -2.94
CA VAL A 365 2.57 22.76 -2.51
C VAL A 365 3.83 23.15 -3.27
N GLY A 366 3.69 23.41 -4.57
CA GLY A 366 4.77 23.93 -5.42
C GLY A 366 5.88 22.91 -5.72
N TRP A 367 5.63 21.61 -5.51
CA TRP A 367 6.58 20.53 -5.78
C TRP A 367 5.91 19.38 -6.56
N PRO A 368 5.89 19.46 -7.90
CA PRO A 368 5.18 18.50 -8.76
C PRO A 368 5.74 17.09 -8.67
N ILE A 369 4.88 16.10 -8.78
CA ILE A 369 5.18 14.68 -8.57
C ILE A 369 6.32 14.19 -9.47
N GLU A 370 6.31 14.57 -10.75
CA GLU A 370 7.27 14.08 -11.76
C GLU A 370 8.72 14.49 -11.52
N GLN A 371 8.98 15.48 -10.65
CA GLN A 371 10.35 15.96 -10.41
C GLN A 371 11.22 14.99 -9.62
N THR A 372 10.61 14.11 -8.82
CA THR A 372 11.35 13.21 -7.92
C THR A 372 11.55 11.84 -8.55
N PHE A 373 10.46 11.20 -9.00
CA PHE A 373 10.49 9.84 -9.56
C PHE A 373 10.18 9.80 -11.07
N GLY A 374 10.16 10.94 -11.75
CA GLY A 374 10.02 11.03 -13.20
C GLY A 374 8.62 10.78 -13.75
N LEU A 375 7.67 10.32 -12.94
CA LEU A 375 6.28 10.07 -13.32
C LEU A 375 5.33 10.78 -12.36
N ASN A 376 4.09 10.99 -12.81
CA ASN A 376 3.03 11.68 -12.08
C ASN A 376 1.77 10.81 -12.04
N ALA A 377 1.29 10.51 -10.83
CA ALA A 377 0.09 9.69 -10.60
C ALA A 377 -1.16 10.27 -11.25
N ASP A 378 -1.31 11.60 -11.29
CA ASP A 378 -2.47 12.24 -11.91
C ASP A 378 -2.53 11.94 -13.40
N TYR A 379 -1.41 11.70 -14.09
CA TYR A 379 -1.34 11.38 -15.52
C TYR A 379 -1.42 9.88 -15.83
N GLY A 380 -1.28 9.04 -14.82
CA GLY A 380 -1.68 7.64 -14.86
C GLY A 380 -3.09 7.47 -14.32
N THR A 381 -3.39 6.29 -13.74
CA THR A 381 -4.51 5.91 -12.85
C THR A 381 -4.88 4.44 -13.09
N PHE A 382 -6.13 4.10 -13.36
CA PHE A 382 -6.61 2.75 -13.18
C PHE A 382 -6.43 1.88 -14.42
N ALA A 383 -5.90 0.68 -14.19
CA ALA A 383 -5.87 -0.37 -15.20
C ALA A 383 -6.09 -1.74 -14.57
N GLY A 384 -6.83 -2.60 -15.27
CA GLY A 384 -7.05 -3.99 -14.85
C GLY A 384 -7.91 -4.15 -13.59
N VAL A 385 -8.65 -3.11 -13.17
CA VAL A 385 -9.55 -3.17 -12.00
C VAL A 385 -10.97 -2.80 -12.39
N GLY A 386 -11.95 -3.60 -11.95
CA GLY A 386 -13.35 -3.38 -12.29
C GLY A 386 -13.55 -3.23 -13.81
N GLY A 387 -14.18 -2.13 -14.23
CA GLY A 387 -14.31 -1.72 -15.62
C GLY A 387 -13.21 -0.77 -16.14
N MET A 388 -12.21 -0.42 -15.33
CA MET A 388 -11.13 0.51 -15.69
C MET A 388 -10.09 -0.19 -16.56
N ALA A 389 -10.10 0.12 -17.85
CA ALA A 389 -9.25 -0.52 -18.86
C ALA A 389 -9.21 -2.07 -18.71
N ALA A 390 -10.36 -2.68 -18.39
CA ALA A 390 -10.48 -4.07 -17.96
C ALA A 390 -10.04 -5.12 -19.01
N ARG A 391 -9.92 -4.70 -20.27
CA ARG A 391 -9.45 -5.51 -21.41
C ARG A 391 -8.16 -4.95 -22.00
N GLY A 392 -7.44 -4.14 -21.22
CA GLY A 392 -6.13 -3.61 -21.58
C GLY A 392 -5.09 -4.73 -21.70
N VAL A 393 -3.91 -4.34 -22.15
CA VAL A 393 -2.80 -5.27 -22.41
C VAL A 393 -2.33 -5.98 -21.14
N GLY A 394 -2.47 -5.35 -19.97
CA GLY A 394 -2.06 -5.90 -18.67
C GLY A 394 -0.54 -5.97 -18.46
N GLY A 395 0.24 -5.48 -19.41
CA GLY A 395 1.68 -5.31 -19.33
C GLY A 395 2.10 -3.99 -19.98
N PHE A 396 3.41 -3.74 -20.02
CA PHE A 396 3.97 -2.53 -20.64
C PHE A 396 4.45 -2.82 -22.05
N THR A 397 3.96 -2.07 -23.04
CA THR A 397 4.45 -2.11 -24.43
C THR A 397 5.79 -1.37 -24.52
N LEU A 398 6.80 -2.00 -25.13
CA LEU A 398 8.17 -1.49 -25.22
C LEU A 398 8.38 -0.51 -26.37
N TYR A 399 9.12 0.56 -26.08
CA TYR A 399 9.57 1.56 -27.06
C TYR A 399 11.09 1.64 -27.15
N GLU A 400 11.80 1.27 -26.07
CA GLU A 400 13.28 1.25 -26.01
C GLU A 400 13.79 -0.17 -25.68
N PRO A 401 13.61 -1.17 -26.56
CA PRO A 401 13.93 -2.57 -26.28
C PRO A 401 15.42 -2.85 -26.03
N ASN A 402 16.30 -2.00 -26.57
CA ASN A 402 17.76 -2.12 -26.39
C ASN A 402 18.26 -1.53 -25.06
N HIS A 403 17.36 -1.02 -24.22
CA HIS A 403 17.73 -0.50 -22.90
C HIS A 403 18.26 -1.63 -22.01
N TRP A 404 19.29 -1.33 -21.20
CA TRP A 404 19.96 -2.31 -20.34
C TRP A 404 19.01 -3.03 -19.37
N ALA A 405 17.90 -2.38 -19.00
CA ALA A 405 16.89 -2.98 -18.13
C ALA A 405 16.25 -4.23 -18.74
N PHE A 406 16.17 -4.32 -20.08
CA PHE A 406 15.55 -5.43 -20.81
C PHE A 406 16.57 -6.44 -21.37
N GLU A 407 17.85 -6.30 -21.02
CA GLU A 407 18.90 -7.20 -21.50
C GLU A 407 18.61 -8.67 -21.13
N GLY A 408 18.89 -9.56 -22.08
CA GLY A 408 18.66 -11.01 -21.92
C GLY A 408 17.21 -11.47 -22.13
N LEU A 409 16.28 -10.56 -22.45
CA LEU A 409 14.90 -10.90 -22.78
C LEU A 409 14.63 -11.06 -24.27
N TYR A 410 15.52 -10.57 -25.13
CA TYR A 410 15.38 -10.63 -26.59
C TYR A 410 14.07 -10.02 -27.11
N LEU A 411 13.60 -8.96 -26.45
CA LEU A 411 12.38 -8.26 -26.81
C LEU A 411 12.64 -7.21 -27.89
N GLY A 412 11.65 -6.97 -28.73
CA GLY A 412 11.65 -5.96 -29.78
C GLY A 412 10.75 -4.76 -29.47
N TYR A 413 10.81 -3.74 -30.34
CA TYR A 413 9.91 -2.60 -30.29
C TYR A 413 8.46 -3.08 -30.48
N GLY A 414 7.57 -2.69 -29.56
CA GLY A 414 6.17 -3.11 -29.56
C GLY A 414 5.88 -4.41 -28.79
N ASP A 415 6.90 -5.15 -28.34
CA ASP A 415 6.68 -6.31 -27.46
C ASP A 415 6.20 -5.86 -26.08
N VAL A 416 5.59 -6.79 -25.34
CA VAL A 416 4.93 -6.50 -24.06
C VAL A 416 5.60 -7.26 -22.92
N VAL A 417 5.95 -6.54 -21.86
CA VAL A 417 6.50 -7.12 -20.62
C VAL A 417 5.41 -7.29 -19.57
N GLY A 418 5.34 -8.48 -18.98
CA GLY A 418 4.55 -8.80 -17.78
C GLY A 418 3.03 -8.89 -17.93
N ALA A 419 2.52 -8.96 -19.16
CA ALA A 419 1.08 -9.10 -19.43
C ALA A 419 0.48 -10.37 -18.81
N GLU A 420 1.22 -11.47 -18.77
CA GLU A 420 0.75 -12.74 -18.21
C GLU A 420 0.40 -12.62 -16.71
N ALA A 421 1.24 -11.87 -15.97
CA ALA A 421 1.06 -11.63 -14.56
C ALA A 421 0.20 -10.41 -14.22
N GLN A 422 -0.27 -9.67 -15.25
CA GLN A 422 -1.05 -8.43 -15.11
C GLN A 422 -0.30 -7.35 -14.30
N ILE A 423 1.00 -7.16 -14.58
CA ILE A 423 1.82 -6.21 -13.82
C ILE A 423 1.47 -4.74 -14.07
N PHE A 424 0.78 -4.45 -15.19
CA PHE A 424 0.27 -3.12 -15.47
C PHE A 424 -1.14 -3.03 -14.90
N GLY A 425 -1.25 -2.53 -13.66
CA GLY A 425 -2.58 -2.29 -13.13
C GLY A 425 -2.67 -1.91 -11.66
N TYR A 426 -3.92 -1.98 -11.21
CA TYR A 426 -4.47 -1.23 -10.10
C TYR A 426 -4.33 0.25 -10.34
N GLU A 427 -3.20 0.83 -9.97
CA GLU A 427 -2.84 2.20 -10.26
C GLU A 427 -1.46 2.22 -10.91
N VAL A 428 -1.32 3.10 -11.90
CA VAL A 428 -0.09 3.32 -12.65
C VAL A 428 0.24 4.80 -12.69
N ASP A 429 1.51 5.15 -12.82
CA ASP A 429 1.99 6.53 -12.90
C ASP A 429 2.42 6.87 -14.34
N GLY A 430 2.16 8.10 -14.78
CA GLY A 430 2.34 8.51 -16.17
C GLY A 430 2.81 9.94 -16.35
N LEU A 431 2.82 10.39 -17.60
CA LEU A 431 3.12 11.75 -18.01
C LEU A 431 2.19 12.17 -19.15
N ASP A 432 2.02 13.46 -19.37
CA ASP A 432 1.66 13.96 -20.70
C ASP A 432 2.85 13.76 -21.65
N TYR A 433 2.61 13.30 -22.88
CA TYR A 433 3.67 12.92 -23.80
C TYR A 433 3.31 13.21 -25.26
N GLU A 434 4.34 13.35 -26.09
CA GLU A 434 4.25 13.44 -27.54
C GLU A 434 4.93 12.23 -28.18
N MET A 435 4.37 11.74 -29.28
CA MET A 435 4.98 10.69 -30.08
C MET A 435 5.81 11.34 -31.19
N ILE A 436 7.12 11.12 -31.18
CA ILE A 436 8.04 11.63 -32.21
C ILE A 436 8.75 10.44 -32.84
N ASP A 437 8.52 10.22 -34.13
CA ASP A 437 9.05 9.07 -34.90
C ASP A 437 8.74 7.70 -34.26
N GLY A 438 7.60 7.60 -33.59
CA GLY A 438 7.18 6.37 -32.89
C GLY A 438 7.74 6.23 -31.47
N ILE A 439 8.48 7.20 -30.94
CA ILE A 439 9.00 7.16 -29.56
C ILE A 439 8.24 8.16 -28.68
N PRO A 440 7.70 7.75 -27.51
CA PRO A 440 7.07 8.65 -26.56
C PRO A 440 8.13 9.50 -25.87
N ARG A 441 7.89 10.81 -25.80
CA ARG A 441 8.72 11.76 -25.05
C ARG A 441 7.84 12.61 -24.14
N PRO A 442 8.29 12.97 -22.93
CA PRO A 442 7.54 13.89 -22.08
C PRO A 442 7.17 15.16 -22.85
N SER A 443 5.92 15.60 -22.72
CA SER A 443 5.50 16.84 -23.38
C SER A 443 6.15 18.05 -22.72
N ALA A 444 6.19 19.18 -23.43
CA ALA A 444 6.74 20.43 -22.90
C ALA A 444 6.00 20.98 -21.65
N ARG A 445 4.86 20.40 -21.28
CA ARG A 445 4.09 20.78 -20.08
C ARG A 445 4.63 20.14 -18.81
N MET A 446 5.31 19.01 -18.94
CA MET A 446 5.78 18.23 -17.81
C MET A 446 7.10 18.79 -17.28
N ARG A 447 7.26 18.89 -15.96
CA ARG A 447 8.51 19.34 -15.33
C ARG A 447 9.39 18.15 -14.95
N THR A 448 9.68 17.30 -15.93
CA THR A 448 10.50 16.09 -15.73
C THR A 448 11.99 16.42 -15.60
N PRO A 449 12.78 15.56 -14.92
CA PRO A 449 14.23 15.63 -14.93
C PRO A 449 14.81 15.56 -16.36
N GLU A 450 15.91 16.27 -16.59
CA GLU A 450 16.58 16.30 -17.89
C GLU A 450 17.03 14.89 -18.32
N GLY A 451 16.83 14.57 -19.60
CA GLY A 451 17.27 13.29 -20.17
C GLY A 451 16.37 12.10 -19.82
N LEU A 452 15.20 12.32 -19.21
CA LEU A 452 14.25 11.25 -18.91
C LEU A 452 13.80 10.52 -20.18
N LYS A 453 13.86 9.19 -20.13
CA LYS A 453 13.41 8.30 -21.21
C LYS A 453 12.16 7.55 -20.79
N ILE A 454 11.15 7.54 -21.66
CA ILE A 454 9.99 6.66 -21.54
C ILE A 454 10.34 5.36 -22.28
N LEU A 455 10.55 4.29 -21.52
CA LEU A 455 11.04 3.02 -22.03
C LEU A 455 9.92 2.10 -22.50
N ALA A 456 8.81 2.13 -21.78
CA ALA A 456 7.63 1.31 -22.00
C ALA A 456 6.39 2.04 -21.48
N MET A 457 5.22 1.76 -22.06
CA MET A 457 3.97 2.33 -21.57
C MET A 457 2.75 1.43 -21.81
N GLY A 458 1.69 1.69 -21.06
CA GLY A 458 0.36 1.12 -21.25
C GLY A 458 -0.72 2.19 -21.07
N LEU A 459 -1.95 1.87 -21.42
CA LEU A 459 -3.08 2.80 -21.35
C LEU A 459 -3.93 2.55 -20.10
N ALA A 460 -4.31 3.62 -19.42
CA ALA A 460 -5.14 3.61 -18.22
C ALA A 460 -6.43 4.44 -18.42
N SER A 461 -7.41 4.23 -17.56
CA SER A 461 -8.71 4.91 -17.60
C SER A 461 -9.07 5.51 -16.25
N ASN A 462 -9.70 6.68 -16.28
CA ASN A 462 -10.38 7.31 -15.13
C ASN A 462 -11.90 7.20 -15.19
N LEU A 463 -12.39 6.42 -16.15
CA LEU A 463 -13.80 6.18 -16.32
C LEU A 463 -14.07 4.68 -16.38
N GLU A 464 -14.85 4.20 -15.43
CA GLU A 464 -15.23 2.80 -15.36
C GLU A 464 -16.35 2.50 -16.35
N VAL A 465 -16.18 1.46 -17.16
CA VAL A 465 -17.17 1.06 -18.17
C VAL A 465 -17.77 -0.31 -17.85
N GLY A 466 -19.10 -0.42 -17.99
CA GLY A 466 -19.83 -1.67 -17.82
C GLY A 466 -21.23 -1.59 -18.44
N PRO A 467 -21.90 -2.74 -18.65
CA PRO A 467 -23.26 -2.77 -19.19
C PRO A 467 -24.24 -2.06 -18.24
N PRO A 468 -25.22 -1.31 -18.75
CA PRO A 468 -26.30 -0.79 -17.93
C PRO A 468 -27.27 -1.91 -17.52
N GLY A 469 -27.88 -1.81 -16.34
CA GLY A 469 -29.00 -2.67 -15.94
C GLY A 469 -28.82 -3.43 -14.62
N LYS A 470 -29.78 -4.32 -14.34
CA LYS A 470 -29.91 -5.05 -13.06
C LYS A 470 -28.68 -5.93 -12.81
N GLY A 471 -28.03 -5.73 -11.67
CA GLY A 471 -26.85 -6.50 -11.24
C GLY A 471 -25.50 -5.94 -11.69
N SER A 472 -25.47 -4.81 -12.41
CA SER A 472 -24.23 -4.12 -12.75
C SER A 472 -23.85 -3.09 -11.69
N VAL A 473 -22.64 -3.21 -11.14
CA VAL A 473 -22.09 -2.30 -10.13
C VAL A 473 -20.74 -1.79 -10.61
N LEU A 474 -20.66 -0.48 -10.82
CA LEU A 474 -19.42 0.25 -11.03
C LEU A 474 -18.98 0.77 -9.66
N TRP A 475 -17.90 0.20 -9.12
CA TRP A 475 -17.36 0.54 -7.82
C TRP A 475 -16.51 1.81 -7.90
N TRP A 476 -15.64 1.89 -8.90
CA TRP A 476 -14.77 3.04 -9.13
C TRP A 476 -15.54 4.18 -9.78
N GLY A 477 -16.44 3.86 -10.72
CA GLY A 477 -17.31 4.84 -11.37
C GLY A 477 -16.55 5.88 -12.20
N ASP A 478 -16.94 7.14 -12.05
CA ASP A 478 -16.33 8.28 -12.74
C ASP A 478 -15.42 9.05 -11.78
N THR A 479 -14.10 8.96 -12.00
CA THR A 479 -13.09 9.69 -11.22
C THR A 479 -12.57 10.93 -11.95
N THR A 480 -13.15 11.26 -13.11
CA THR A 480 -12.61 12.30 -14.01
C THR A 480 -12.70 13.70 -13.45
N GLU A 481 -13.65 13.98 -12.55
CA GLU A 481 -13.80 15.27 -11.88
C GLU A 481 -12.55 15.62 -11.05
N GLY A 482 -12.13 14.71 -10.16
CA GLY A 482 -10.95 14.92 -9.32
C GLY A 482 -9.69 15.09 -10.17
N VAL A 483 -9.49 14.19 -11.14
CA VAL A 483 -8.33 14.25 -12.05
C VAL A 483 -8.34 15.52 -12.92
N ALA A 484 -9.52 16.02 -13.31
CA ALA A 484 -9.63 17.27 -14.05
C ALA A 484 -9.23 18.48 -13.20
N LEU A 485 -9.64 18.51 -11.93
CA LEU A 485 -9.22 19.53 -10.98
C LEU A 485 -7.71 19.47 -10.72
N ASP A 486 -7.15 18.28 -10.55
CA ASP A 486 -5.73 18.11 -10.27
C ASP A 486 -4.84 18.48 -11.49
N ARG A 487 -5.20 18.04 -12.70
CA ARG A 487 -4.41 18.32 -13.92
C ARG A 487 -4.60 19.73 -14.47
N TYR A 488 -5.82 20.28 -14.37
CA TYR A 488 -6.20 21.50 -15.10
C TYR A 488 -6.70 22.63 -14.19
N GLY A 489 -6.88 22.39 -12.89
CA GLY A 489 -7.41 23.37 -11.93
C GLY A 489 -8.88 23.70 -12.12
N VAL A 490 -9.59 23.03 -13.03
CA VAL A 490 -10.98 23.33 -13.37
C VAL A 490 -11.74 22.12 -13.87
N ASP A 491 -12.97 21.99 -13.38
CA ASP A 491 -13.91 20.98 -13.83
C ASP A 491 -14.82 21.53 -14.94
N THR A 492 -14.65 21.01 -16.15
CA THR A 492 -15.44 21.29 -17.35
C THR A 492 -15.60 20.02 -18.16
N GLU A 493 -16.57 19.96 -19.07
CA GLU A 493 -16.72 18.83 -19.99
C GLU A 493 -15.41 18.53 -20.76
N LYS A 494 -14.70 19.57 -21.21
CA LYS A 494 -13.42 19.43 -21.90
C LYS A 494 -12.34 18.83 -21.02
N THR A 495 -12.20 19.31 -19.78
CA THR A 495 -11.17 18.83 -18.85
C THR A 495 -11.48 17.42 -18.33
N ARG A 496 -12.75 17.09 -18.05
CA ARG A 496 -13.18 15.71 -17.75
C ARG A 496 -12.91 14.76 -18.92
N ALA A 497 -13.26 15.16 -20.14
CA ALA A 497 -12.99 14.36 -21.33
C ALA A 497 -11.48 14.13 -21.51
N ALA A 498 -10.62 15.09 -21.17
CA ALA A 498 -9.17 14.90 -21.17
C ALA A 498 -8.69 14.00 -20.03
N ALA A 499 -9.22 14.20 -18.82
CA ALA A 499 -8.90 13.44 -17.62
C ALA A 499 -9.35 11.97 -17.68
N ALA A 500 -10.35 11.64 -18.50
CA ALA A 500 -10.83 10.26 -18.70
C ALA A 500 -9.74 9.28 -19.16
N ARG A 501 -8.66 9.79 -19.78
CA ARG A 501 -7.55 8.99 -20.31
C ARG A 501 -6.29 9.21 -19.48
N GLY A 502 -5.59 8.12 -19.21
CA GLY A 502 -4.26 8.11 -18.61
C GLY A 502 -3.35 7.12 -19.30
N SER A 503 -2.10 7.09 -18.87
CA SER A 503 -1.12 6.11 -19.29
C SER A 503 -0.18 5.78 -18.15
N GLY A 504 0.24 4.54 -18.05
CA GLY A 504 1.30 4.13 -17.12
C GLY A 504 2.61 3.95 -17.87
N MET A 505 3.75 4.22 -17.24
CA MET A 505 5.05 4.20 -17.91
C MET A 505 6.14 3.51 -17.09
N ILE A 506 7.15 3.00 -17.79
CA ILE A 506 8.47 2.69 -17.23
C ILE A 506 9.44 3.77 -17.69
N VAL A 507 10.18 4.38 -16.78
CA VAL A 507 11.16 5.44 -17.08
C VAL A 507 12.53 5.17 -16.47
N ASP A 508 13.54 5.72 -17.12
CA ASP A 508 14.93 5.78 -16.64
C ASP A 508 15.48 7.19 -16.83
N PHE A 509 16.15 7.71 -15.80
CA PHE A 509 16.77 9.04 -15.83
C PHE A 509 17.84 9.20 -14.74
N GLN A 510 18.63 10.27 -14.88
CA GLN A 510 19.55 10.74 -13.85
C GLN A 510 18.98 11.95 -13.12
N LEU A 511 19.23 12.03 -11.82
CA LEU A 511 18.89 13.19 -11.01
C LEU A 511 20.08 13.55 -10.11
N GLY A 512 20.72 14.68 -10.39
CA GLY A 512 22.02 15.00 -9.80
C GLY A 512 23.06 13.96 -10.20
N ARG A 513 23.68 13.28 -9.23
CA ARG A 513 24.68 12.22 -9.50
C ARG A 513 24.11 10.80 -9.48
N GLY A 514 22.86 10.64 -9.06
CA GLY A 514 22.21 9.33 -8.91
C GLY A 514 21.37 8.95 -10.12
N SER A 515 20.93 7.69 -10.14
CA SER A 515 20.07 7.13 -11.18
C SER A 515 18.73 6.69 -10.60
N VAL A 516 17.66 6.87 -11.37
CA VAL A 516 16.31 6.42 -11.00
C VAL A 516 15.75 5.55 -12.13
N PHE A 517 15.39 4.32 -11.78
CA PHE A 517 14.54 3.47 -12.61
C PHE A 517 13.18 3.36 -11.95
N HIS A 518 12.11 3.71 -12.66
CA HIS A 518 10.75 3.70 -12.12
C HIS A 518 9.82 2.92 -13.04
N ALA A 519 9.39 1.76 -12.59
CA ALA A 519 8.27 1.02 -13.14
C ALA A 519 6.99 1.45 -12.41
N GLY A 520 6.31 2.46 -12.95
CA GLY A 520 5.18 3.15 -12.32
C GLY A 520 3.91 2.32 -12.28
N SER A 521 3.89 1.23 -11.51
CA SER A 521 2.69 0.43 -11.25
C SER A 521 2.70 -0.18 -9.86
N CYS A 522 1.54 -0.16 -9.21
CA CYS A 522 1.32 -0.85 -7.95
C CYS A 522 1.47 -2.38 -8.07
N GLU A 523 1.27 -2.94 -9.26
CA GLU A 523 1.17 -4.40 -9.46
C GLU A 523 2.40 -5.00 -10.12
N TRP A 524 3.52 -4.27 -10.21
CA TRP A 524 4.81 -4.86 -10.59
C TRP A 524 5.13 -6.12 -9.77
N VAL A 525 4.83 -6.07 -8.47
CA VAL A 525 5.04 -7.19 -7.55
C VAL A 525 4.19 -8.43 -7.89
N ALA A 526 3.09 -8.30 -8.62
CA ALA A 526 2.30 -9.45 -9.06
C ALA A 526 3.14 -10.38 -9.95
N GLY A 527 4.00 -9.82 -10.80
CA GLY A 527 4.95 -10.57 -11.63
C GLY A 527 6.05 -11.23 -10.80
N ILE A 528 6.54 -10.54 -9.77
CA ILE A 528 7.50 -11.10 -8.81
C ILE A 528 6.90 -12.29 -8.05
N GLN A 529 5.69 -12.14 -7.53
CA GLN A 529 4.99 -13.18 -6.78
C GLN A 529 4.68 -14.41 -7.65
N GLN A 530 4.33 -14.18 -8.93
CA GLN A 530 4.07 -15.24 -9.91
C GLN A 530 5.34 -15.81 -10.55
N ARG A 531 6.52 -15.25 -10.25
CA ARG A 531 7.80 -15.58 -10.88
C ARG A 531 7.75 -15.46 -12.41
N GLU A 532 7.08 -14.41 -12.90
CA GLU A 532 6.99 -14.12 -14.33
C GLU A 532 8.39 -13.77 -14.87
N PRO A 533 8.91 -14.51 -15.88
CA PRO A 533 10.32 -14.41 -16.27
C PRO A 533 10.78 -13.00 -16.66
N ALA A 534 9.98 -12.24 -17.38
CA ALA A 534 10.37 -10.91 -17.85
C ALA A 534 10.45 -9.92 -16.68
N THR A 535 9.43 -9.89 -15.82
CA THR A 535 9.38 -9.03 -14.62
C THR A 535 10.54 -9.34 -13.67
N CYS A 536 10.80 -10.61 -13.39
CA CYS A 536 11.91 -11.03 -12.54
C CYS A 536 13.27 -10.63 -13.16
N ARG A 537 13.46 -10.82 -14.48
CA ARG A 537 14.69 -10.44 -15.17
C ARG A 537 14.92 -8.93 -15.16
N VAL A 538 13.91 -8.12 -15.49
CA VAL A 538 14.03 -6.65 -15.46
C VAL A 538 14.40 -6.19 -14.06
N THR A 539 13.68 -6.69 -13.04
CA THR A 539 13.95 -6.34 -11.64
C THR A 539 15.38 -6.68 -11.25
N ARG A 540 15.86 -7.89 -11.62
CA ARG A 540 17.24 -8.31 -11.37
C ARG A 540 18.26 -7.44 -12.09
N ASN A 541 18.06 -7.13 -13.37
CA ASN A 541 18.96 -6.27 -14.15
C ASN A 541 19.12 -4.88 -13.49
N VAL A 542 18.03 -4.31 -12.98
CA VAL A 542 18.04 -3.03 -12.26
C VAL A 542 18.80 -3.13 -10.94
N LEU A 543 18.51 -4.14 -10.11
CA LEU A 543 19.20 -4.32 -8.83
C LEU A 543 20.69 -4.62 -9.02
N ASP A 544 21.05 -5.49 -9.96
CA ASP A 544 22.44 -5.80 -10.28
C ASP A 544 23.18 -4.53 -10.72
N ARG A 545 22.59 -3.73 -11.62
CA ARG A 545 23.21 -2.47 -12.08
C ARG A 545 23.37 -1.45 -10.95
N PHE A 546 22.36 -1.28 -10.11
CA PHE A 546 22.38 -0.29 -9.03
C PHE A 546 23.20 -0.71 -7.80
N THR A 547 23.63 -1.97 -7.75
CA THR A 547 24.51 -2.48 -6.68
C THR A 547 25.93 -2.78 -7.14
N GLN A 548 26.21 -2.76 -8.46
CA GLN A 548 27.58 -2.82 -8.98
C GLN A 548 28.41 -1.62 -8.50
N SER A 549 29.68 -1.89 -8.19
CA SER A 549 30.64 -0.90 -7.65
C SER A 549 31.29 -0.06 -8.74
#